data_AF-A0A7Y0JIJ2-F1
#
_entry.id   AF-A0A7Y0JIJ2-F1
#
_cell.length_a   1.000
_cell.length_b   1.000
_cell.length_c   1.000
_cell.angle_alpha   90.00
_cell.angle_beta   90.00
_cell.angle_gamma   90.00
#
_symmetry.space_group_name_H-M   'P 1'
#
loop_
_entity.id
_entity.type
_entity.pdbx_description
1 polymer ?
#
loop_
_entity_poly.entity_id
_entity_poly.type
_entity_poly.pdbx_seq_one_letter_code
_entity_poly.pdbx_strand_id
1 'polypeptide(L)'
;MTDDNRPPLEESEEVADAIDDDVAVDAFITGGGKDRDNPDFLQPGEEPEWRTGADQPWDPEDLAEAEGRDPTPANIERAREELEEDGPAAIERTVP
;
A
#
# COMPACT_ATOMS: atom_id res chain seq x y z
N MET A 1 -0.21 -52.37 6.67
CA MET A 1 1.20 -52.23 6.24
C MET A 1 1.49 -50.74 6.29
N THR A 2 2.54 -50.38 7.00
CA THR A 2 2.80 -49.11 7.70
C THR A 2 2.99 -47.92 6.76
N ASP A 3 2.25 -46.83 6.98
CA ASP A 3 2.49 -45.51 6.37
C ASP A 3 2.91 -44.44 7.41
N ASP A 4 3.08 -44.86 8.67
CA ASP A 4 3.39 -44.01 9.85
C ASP A 4 4.87 -43.62 10.03
N ASN A 5 5.76 -43.95 9.08
CA ASN A 5 7.20 -43.66 9.18
C ASN A 5 7.72 -42.74 8.07
N ARG A 6 6.84 -42.03 7.37
CA ARG A 6 7.30 -40.99 6.44
C ARG A 6 7.66 -39.74 7.25
N PRO A 7 8.88 -39.19 7.10
CA PRO A 7 9.21 -37.93 7.72
C PRO A 7 8.23 -36.85 7.23
N PRO A 8 8.00 -35.79 8.04
CA PRO A 8 7.17 -34.67 7.64
C PRO A 8 7.64 -34.09 6.30
N LEU A 9 6.71 -33.51 5.54
CA LEU A 9 6.99 -33.02 4.18
C LEU A 9 8.11 -31.98 4.14
N GLU A 10 8.29 -31.21 5.21
CA GLU A 10 9.37 -30.25 5.41
C GLU A 10 10.78 -30.89 5.49
N GLU A 11 10.87 -32.20 5.74
CA GLU A 11 12.11 -32.98 5.77
C GLU A 11 12.29 -33.86 4.51
N SER A 12 11.52 -33.59 3.46
CA SER A 12 11.68 -34.29 2.18
C SER A 12 12.86 -33.73 1.36
N GLU A 13 13.52 -34.60 0.59
CA GLU A 13 14.66 -34.24 -0.25
C GLU A 13 14.30 -33.16 -1.29
N GLU A 14 13.12 -33.24 -1.89
CA GLU A 14 12.59 -32.21 -2.81
C GLU A 14 12.46 -30.83 -2.16
N VAL A 15 12.12 -30.77 -0.86
CA VAL A 15 12.04 -29.51 -0.11
C VAL A 15 13.43 -29.00 0.25
N ALA A 16 14.37 -29.89 0.59
CA ALA A 16 15.76 -29.52 0.84
C ALA A 16 16.43 -28.95 -0.42
N ASP A 17 16.25 -29.61 -1.57
CA ASP A 17 16.78 -29.15 -2.86
C ASP A 17 16.19 -27.79 -3.27
N ALA A 18 14.92 -27.54 -2.99
CA ALA A 18 14.28 -26.25 -3.26
C ALA A 18 14.77 -25.12 -2.34
N ILE A 19 15.24 -25.43 -1.13
CA ILE A 19 15.82 -24.45 -0.20
C ILE A 19 17.26 -24.12 -0.59
N ASP A 20 18.03 -25.11 -1.04
CA ASP A 20 19.42 -24.92 -1.50
C ASP A 20 19.51 -24.23 -2.87
N ASP A 21 18.45 -24.26 -3.69
CA ASP A 21 18.34 -23.47 -4.93
C ASP A 21 18.02 -22.00 -4.62
N ASP A 22 19.04 -21.25 -4.20
CA ASP A 22 18.99 -19.83 -3.81
C ASP A 22 18.82 -18.88 -5.03
N VAL A 23 17.89 -19.21 -5.93
CA VAL A 23 17.55 -18.43 -7.12
C VAL A 23 16.25 -17.69 -6.87
N ALA A 24 16.35 -16.56 -6.19
CA ALA A 24 15.24 -15.65 -6.08
C ALA A 24 14.87 -15.10 -7.48
N VAL A 25 13.58 -15.05 -7.78
CA VAL A 25 13.09 -14.42 -9.02
C VAL A 25 13.32 -12.91 -8.87
N ASP A 26 14.13 -12.31 -9.74
CA ASP A 26 14.52 -10.89 -9.70
C ASP A 26 13.34 -9.93 -9.50
N ALA A 27 12.17 -10.25 -10.07
CA ALA A 27 10.96 -9.45 -9.95
C ALA A 27 10.37 -9.39 -8.52
N PHE A 28 10.74 -10.32 -7.64
CA PHE A 28 10.27 -10.42 -6.26
C PHE A 28 11.37 -10.17 -5.22
N ILE A 29 12.61 -9.89 -5.63
CA ILE A 29 13.67 -9.45 -4.72
C ILE A 29 13.38 -8.00 -4.33
N THR A 30 12.61 -7.82 -3.25
CA THR A 30 12.46 -6.51 -2.62
C THR A 30 13.63 -6.28 -1.67
N GLY A 31 14.05 -5.03 -1.49
CA GLY A 31 15.24 -4.66 -0.69
C GLY A 31 15.11 -4.89 0.82
N GLY A 32 14.19 -5.76 1.28
CA GLY A 32 13.96 -6.11 2.68
C GLY A 32 13.34 -5.01 3.54
N GLY A 33 13.00 -3.86 2.95
CA GLY A 33 12.35 -2.74 3.62
C GLY A 33 10.82 -2.84 3.62
N LYS A 34 10.18 -1.93 4.35
CA LYS A 34 8.73 -1.75 4.28
C LYS A 34 8.35 -1.20 2.90
N ASP A 35 7.50 -1.92 2.18
CA ASP A 35 6.92 -1.46 0.91
C ASP A 35 5.47 -1.96 0.78
N ARG A 36 4.88 -1.79 -0.42
CA ARG A 36 3.50 -2.21 -0.68
C ARG A 36 3.32 -3.73 -0.58
N ASP A 37 4.32 -4.49 -1.00
CA ASP A 37 4.29 -5.94 -1.12
C ASP A 37 4.89 -6.61 0.14
N ASN A 38 5.62 -5.83 0.95
CA ASN A 38 6.12 -6.18 2.28
C ASN A 38 5.72 -5.12 3.33
N PRO A 39 4.43 -5.08 3.75
CA PRO A 39 3.96 -4.13 4.73
C PRO A 39 4.46 -4.47 6.14
N ASP A 40 4.72 -3.44 6.93
CA ASP A 40 5.03 -3.59 8.35
C ASP A 40 3.73 -3.59 9.17
N PHE A 41 3.57 -4.63 9.99
CA PHE A 41 2.38 -4.87 10.80
C PHE A 41 2.62 -4.44 12.23
N LEU A 42 1.63 -3.77 12.82
CA LEU A 42 1.71 -3.33 14.21
C LEU A 42 1.73 -4.52 15.17
N GLN A 43 2.60 -4.45 16.16
CA GLN A 43 2.65 -5.41 17.25
C GLN A 43 1.55 -5.13 18.29
N PRO A 44 1.17 -6.11 19.13
CA PRO A 44 0.21 -5.88 20.20
C PRO A 44 0.67 -4.76 21.15
N GLY A 45 -0.12 -3.69 21.24
CA GLY A 45 0.17 -2.53 22.08
C GLY A 45 0.85 -1.36 21.35
N GLU A 46 1.18 -1.49 20.05
CA GLU A 46 1.52 -0.35 19.21
C GLU A 46 0.27 0.39 18.73
N GLU A 47 0.37 1.72 18.68
CA GLU A 47 -0.68 2.57 18.14
C GLU A 47 -0.45 2.80 16.63
N PRO A 48 -1.49 2.67 15.80
CA PRO A 48 -1.38 3.01 14.38
C PRO A 48 -1.12 4.51 14.19
N GLU A 49 -0.24 4.85 13.25
CA GLU A 49 -0.23 6.20 12.66
C GLU A 49 -1.38 6.32 11.65
N TRP A 50 -2.38 7.11 12.02
CA TRP A 50 -3.50 7.43 11.12
C TRP A 50 -3.05 8.52 10.15
N ARG A 51 -3.28 8.30 8.87
CA ARG A 51 -3.15 9.34 7.84
C ARG A 51 -4.51 9.69 7.29
N THR A 52 -4.68 10.97 7.03
CA THR A 52 -5.86 11.60 6.45
C THR A 52 -5.65 11.88 4.97
N GLY A 53 -6.71 12.16 4.24
CA GLY A 53 -6.62 12.49 2.81
C GLY A 53 -5.71 13.71 2.56
N ALA A 54 -5.73 14.70 3.45
CA ALA A 54 -4.94 15.92 3.34
C ALA A 54 -3.46 15.77 3.72
N ASP A 55 -3.03 14.61 4.24
CA ASP A 55 -1.61 14.35 4.51
C ASP A 55 -0.77 14.12 3.24
N GLN A 56 -1.43 13.97 2.08
CA GLN A 56 -0.78 13.91 0.77
C GLN A 56 -0.83 15.28 0.07
N PRO A 57 0.12 15.59 -0.83
CA PRO A 57 -0.03 16.73 -1.72
C PRO A 57 -1.19 16.50 -2.70
N TRP A 58 -2.03 17.52 -2.91
CA TRP A 58 -3.15 17.51 -3.85
C TRP A 58 -2.97 18.62 -4.88
N ASP A 59 -3.11 18.28 -6.16
CA ASP A 59 -3.30 19.29 -7.21
C ASP A 59 -4.79 19.66 -7.33
N PRO A 60 -5.13 20.85 -7.87
CA PRO A 60 -6.53 21.23 -8.11
C PRO A 60 -7.30 20.26 -9.02
N GLU A 61 -6.60 19.58 -9.94
CA GLU A 61 -7.18 18.55 -10.79
C GLU A 61 -7.64 17.34 -9.97
N ASP A 62 -6.79 16.86 -9.06
CA ASP A 62 -7.10 15.74 -8.17
C ASP A 62 -8.35 16.04 -7.33
N LEU A 63 -8.44 17.26 -6.77
CA LEU A 63 -9.59 17.65 -5.97
C LEU A 63 -10.87 17.67 -6.80
N ALA A 64 -10.82 18.14 -8.05
CA ALA A 64 -11.97 18.11 -8.95
C ALA A 64 -12.44 16.67 -9.25
N GLU A 65 -11.51 15.76 -9.49
CA GLU A 65 -11.80 14.35 -9.72
C GLU A 65 -12.37 13.65 -8.47
N ALA A 66 -11.81 13.92 -7.30
CA ALA A 66 -12.27 13.34 -6.03
C ALA A 66 -13.67 13.83 -5.64
N GLU A 67 -14.03 15.07 -6.01
CA GLU A 67 -15.41 15.56 -5.93
C GLU A 67 -16.36 14.94 -6.97
N GLY A 68 -15.85 14.06 -7.84
CA GLY A 68 -16.61 13.38 -8.88
C GLY A 68 -16.90 14.25 -10.10
N ARG A 69 -16.08 15.28 -10.35
CA ARG A 69 -16.24 16.17 -11.50
C ARG A 69 -15.15 15.91 -12.53
N ASP A 70 -15.51 16.06 -13.81
CA ASP A 70 -14.51 16.02 -14.88
C ASP A 70 -13.50 17.18 -14.71
N PRO A 71 -12.21 16.96 -14.99
CA PRO A 71 -11.13 17.95 -14.86
C PRO A 71 -11.15 18.99 -16.00
N THR A 72 -12.28 19.68 -16.13
CA THR A 72 -12.40 20.81 -17.06
C THR A 72 -11.70 22.05 -16.49
N PRO A 73 -11.22 23.00 -17.32
CA PRO A 73 -10.54 24.20 -16.82
C PRO A 73 -11.32 24.99 -15.77
N ALA A 74 -12.66 25.04 -15.88
CA ALA A 74 -13.51 25.71 -14.91
C ALA A 74 -13.58 24.97 -13.56
N ASN A 75 -13.59 23.64 -13.57
CA ASN A 75 -13.60 22.84 -12.35
C ASN A 75 -12.24 22.88 -11.65
N ILE A 76 -11.14 22.90 -12.41
CA ILE A 76 -9.77 23.03 -11.90
C ILE A 76 -9.58 24.40 -11.23
N GLU A 77 -10.05 25.49 -11.85
CA GLU A 77 -9.91 26.82 -11.26
C GLU A 77 -10.71 26.95 -9.96
N ARG A 78 -11.92 26.40 -9.93
CA ARG A 78 -12.70 26.34 -8.70
C ARG A 78 -12.00 25.51 -7.62
N ALA A 79 -11.48 24.34 -7.96
CA ALA A 79 -10.75 23.51 -7.01
C ALA A 79 -9.47 24.21 -6.51
N ARG A 80 -8.82 25.02 -7.35
CA ARG A 80 -7.71 25.87 -6.92
C ARG A 80 -8.17 26.90 -5.90
N GLU A 81 -9.25 27.62 -6.18
CA GLU A 81 -9.81 28.61 -5.26
C GLU A 81 -10.17 27.96 -3.91
N GLU A 82 -10.77 26.77 -3.93
CA GLU A 82 -11.08 26.00 -2.72
C GLU A 82 -9.82 25.57 -1.95
N LEU A 83 -8.76 25.13 -2.63
CA LEU A 83 -7.47 24.82 -1.98
C LEU A 83 -6.76 26.07 -1.45
N GLU A 84 -6.93 27.23 -2.09
CA GLU A 84 -6.38 28.50 -1.61
C GLU A 84 -7.15 29.05 -0.39
N GLU A 85 -8.48 28.89 -0.36
CA GLU A 85 -9.36 29.35 0.71
C GLU A 85 -9.33 28.42 1.93
N ASP A 86 -9.63 27.14 1.72
CA ASP A 86 -9.88 26.14 2.77
C ASP A 86 -8.69 25.20 2.99
N GLY A 87 -7.79 25.09 2.01
CA GLY A 87 -6.57 24.27 2.10
C GLY A 87 -6.85 22.81 2.48
N PRO A 88 -6.17 22.26 3.51
CA PRO A 88 -6.39 20.89 3.98
C PRO A 88 -7.86 20.56 4.28
N ALA A 89 -8.65 21.53 4.74
CA ALA A 89 -10.05 21.27 5.07
C ALA A 89 -10.92 20.95 3.84
N ALA A 90 -10.59 21.49 2.66
CA ALA A 90 -11.27 21.13 1.41
C ALA A 90 -11.02 19.66 1.04
N ILE A 91 -9.80 19.18 1.29
CA ILE A 91 -9.39 17.81 1.02
C ILE A 91 -10.09 16.86 2.01
N GLU A 92 -10.01 17.13 3.32
CA GLU A 92 -10.65 16.30 4.36
C GLU A 92 -12.16 16.13 4.15
N ARG A 93 -12.83 17.16 3.63
CA ARG A 93 -14.27 17.10 3.31
C ARG A 93 -14.58 16.12 2.18
N THR A 94 -13.65 15.98 1.25
CA THR A 94 -13.81 15.21 0.02
C THR A 94 -13.31 13.78 0.19
N VAL A 95 -12.22 13.60 0.93
CA VAL A 95 -11.48 12.35 1.09
C VAL A 95 -11.15 12.18 2.58
N PRO A 96 -11.99 11.44 3.33
CA PRO A 96 -11.77 11.18 4.76
C PRO A 96 -10.74 10.07 5.02
#